data_AF-A0A1V8U4B5-F1
#
_entry.id   AF-A0A1V8U4B5-F1
#
_cell.length_a   1.000
_cell.length_b   1.000
_cell.length_c   1.000
_cell.angle_alpha   90.00
_cell.angle_beta   90.00
_cell.angle_gamma   90.00
#
_symmetry.space_group_name_H-M   'P 1'
#
loop_
_entity.id
_entity.type
_entity.pdbx_description
1 polymer ?
#
loop_
_entity_poly.entity_id
_entity_poly.type
_entity_poly.pdbx_seq_one_letter_code
_entity_poly.pdbx_strand_id
1 'polypeptide(L)'
;MSKKKTQQAASSTVGNSGGQSTGAPSGTGSQQQFPLGEWSFVTALRTVATNCTSNAATWSCYPYTVFDASDAATNTSSLATFNWVISNTSSIYATNATEITNESGIPANLSISSTNNPFALSFTDVSLSYVAVAGNVSSPHYTFSFNLPKTVVPSPSVTSDNTASQCFFNNTILSGALYLHADRSFLGGDQVTSNTVLSDMKWPYAVEISQTSAGGQGVPDCYETVNGQTGKPIVTGLDTQPASEECICQYSNY
;
A
#
# COMPACT_ATOMS: atom_id res chain seq x y z
N MET A 1 24.82 2.80 78.77
CA MET A 1 24.37 3.87 79.68
C MET A 1 24.27 5.17 78.89
N SER A 2 23.33 6.03 79.30
CA SER A 2 23.00 7.38 78.82
C SER A 2 22.02 7.53 77.65
N LYS A 3 20.91 8.19 78.02
CA LYS A 3 19.69 8.58 77.31
C LYS A 3 19.74 10.08 76.92
N LYS A 4 18.73 10.48 76.13
CA LYS A 4 18.10 11.82 75.92
C LYS A 4 18.65 12.65 74.75
N LYS A 5 17.88 13.55 74.12
CA LYS A 5 16.44 13.70 73.72
C LYS A 5 16.38 15.10 73.04
N THR A 6 15.73 15.20 71.88
CA THR A 6 14.97 16.35 71.34
C THR A 6 15.69 17.68 70.99
N GLN A 7 15.60 18.16 69.74
CA GLN A 7 14.62 19.17 69.28
C GLN A 7 14.77 19.53 67.78
N GLN A 8 13.63 19.88 67.18
CA GLN A 8 13.35 20.20 65.78
C GLN A 8 13.97 21.52 65.29
N ALA A 9 14.30 21.57 63.99
CA ALA A 9 14.00 22.71 63.14
C ALA A 9 13.72 22.20 61.71
N ALA A 10 12.56 22.58 61.16
CA ALA A 10 12.13 22.23 59.81
C ALA A 10 12.83 23.13 58.77
N SER A 11 13.23 22.55 57.65
CA SER A 11 13.44 23.28 56.38
C SER A 11 13.26 22.33 55.22
N SER A 12 12.28 22.66 54.37
CA SER A 12 11.84 21.97 53.17
C SER A 12 12.93 21.93 52.09
N THR A 13 13.24 20.74 51.56
CA THR A 13 14.15 20.56 50.43
C THR A 13 13.44 19.81 49.29
N VAL A 14 13.32 20.47 48.15
CA VAL A 14 12.84 19.93 46.86
C VAL A 14 14.00 19.22 46.17
N GLY A 15 13.78 17.98 45.72
CA GLY A 15 14.79 17.18 45.04
C GLY A 15 14.92 17.55 43.55
N ASN A 16 16.14 17.45 43.02
CA ASN A 16 16.37 17.22 41.59
C ASN A 16 17.74 16.57 41.36
N SER A 17 17.73 15.29 40.95
CA SER A 17 18.93 14.51 40.63
C SER A 17 19.28 14.68 39.16
N GLY A 18 20.35 15.43 38.86
CA GLY A 18 20.88 15.60 37.51
C GLY A 18 21.79 14.44 37.12
N GLY A 19 21.28 13.53 36.28
CA GLY A 19 22.05 12.49 35.59
C GLY A 19 22.45 12.95 34.20
N GLN A 20 23.75 13.01 33.97
CA GLN A 20 24.41 13.42 32.74
C GLN A 20 24.32 12.30 31.69
N SER A 21 23.63 12.53 30.57
CA SER A 21 23.60 11.61 29.42
C SER A 21 24.47 12.15 28.29
N THR A 22 25.41 11.31 27.88
CA THR A 22 26.38 11.47 26.78
C THR A 22 25.67 11.64 25.43
N GLY A 23 26.15 12.61 24.64
CA GLY A 23 25.55 13.04 23.38
C GLY A 23 25.38 11.95 22.33
N ALA A 24 24.21 11.97 21.68
CA ALA A 24 23.94 11.24 20.46
C ALA A 24 24.69 11.87 19.27
N PRO A 25 25.16 11.08 18.29
CA PRO A 25 25.84 11.63 17.12
C PRO A 25 24.85 12.42 16.27
N SER A 26 25.21 13.66 15.94
CA SER A 26 24.51 14.48 14.95
C SER A 26 24.71 13.90 13.56
N GLY A 27 23.75 13.10 13.10
CA GLY A 27 23.62 12.76 11.68
C GLY A 27 22.99 13.94 10.94
N THR A 28 23.75 14.59 10.05
CA THR A 28 23.28 15.66 9.16
C THR A 28 22.51 15.10 7.95
N GLY A 29 21.46 14.32 8.20
CA GLY A 29 20.43 14.05 7.19
C GLY A 29 19.36 15.13 7.33
N SER A 30 19.05 15.86 6.26
CA SER A 30 17.87 16.74 6.26
C SER A 30 16.66 15.93 6.72
N GLN A 31 16.03 16.30 7.84
CA GLN A 31 14.77 15.70 8.27
C GLN A 31 13.78 15.87 7.11
N GLN A 32 13.48 14.78 6.42
CA GLN A 32 12.56 14.82 5.30
C GLN A 32 11.16 15.14 5.83
N GLN A 33 10.56 16.21 5.34
CA GLN A 33 9.26 16.66 5.81
C GLN A 33 8.17 15.72 5.29
N PHE A 34 7.43 15.08 6.22
CA PHE A 34 6.25 14.30 5.87
C PHE A 34 5.28 15.14 5.00
N PRO A 35 4.72 14.59 3.91
CA PRO A 35 4.75 13.19 3.48
C PRO A 35 5.85 12.85 2.46
N LEU A 36 6.79 13.75 2.20
CA LEU A 36 7.77 13.56 1.13
C LEU A 36 8.71 12.40 1.43
N GLY A 37 9.10 11.65 0.41
CA GLY A 37 10.14 10.62 0.49
C GLY A 37 9.75 9.25 0.00
N GLU A 38 10.68 8.34 0.17
CA GLU A 38 10.51 6.94 -0.17
C GLU A 38 9.86 6.21 0.99
N TRP A 39 8.75 5.55 0.73
CA TRP A 39 7.93 4.88 1.73
C TRP A 39 7.68 3.43 1.34
N SER A 40 7.73 2.56 2.33
CA SER A 40 7.18 1.21 2.24
C SER A 40 5.76 1.17 2.81
N PHE A 41 4.79 1.00 1.92
CA PHE A 41 3.38 0.81 2.22
C PHE A 41 3.14 -0.69 2.41
N VAL A 42 3.15 -1.11 3.67
CA VAL A 42 2.92 -2.50 4.07
C VAL A 42 1.43 -2.74 4.27
N THR A 43 0.88 -3.69 3.52
CA THR A 43 -0.55 -4.02 3.47
C THR A 43 -0.75 -5.52 3.47
N ALA A 44 -2.00 -5.95 3.57
CA ALA A 44 -2.43 -7.32 3.34
C ALA A 44 -3.39 -7.39 2.15
N LEU A 45 -3.32 -8.46 1.36
CA LEU A 45 -4.34 -8.76 0.37
C LEU A 45 -5.66 -9.11 1.09
N ARG A 46 -6.70 -8.30 0.90
CA ARG A 46 -8.00 -8.41 1.58
C ARG A 46 -9.06 -9.09 0.74
N THR A 47 -9.09 -8.76 -0.54
CA THR A 47 -10.17 -9.20 -1.43
C THR A 47 -9.60 -9.56 -2.79
N VAL A 48 -10.08 -10.69 -3.32
CA VAL A 48 -9.87 -11.09 -4.71
C VAL A 48 -11.24 -11.36 -5.32
N ALA A 49 -11.55 -10.65 -6.40
CA ALA A 49 -12.69 -10.96 -7.26
C ALA A 49 -12.17 -11.27 -8.66
N THR A 50 -12.80 -12.21 -9.36
CA THR A 50 -12.39 -12.66 -10.70
C THR A 50 -13.51 -12.57 -11.71
N ASN A 51 -14.58 -11.83 -11.40
CA ASN A 51 -15.82 -11.86 -12.16
C ASN A 51 -15.68 -11.27 -13.57
N CYS A 52 -14.65 -10.45 -13.82
CA CYS A 52 -14.39 -9.89 -15.15
C CYS A 52 -13.94 -10.93 -16.19
N THR A 53 -13.63 -12.17 -15.78
CA THR A 53 -13.16 -13.25 -16.65
C THR A 53 -13.93 -14.54 -16.37
N SER A 54 -14.18 -15.32 -17.41
CA SER A 54 -14.77 -16.67 -17.28
C SER A 54 -13.78 -17.69 -16.72
N ASN A 55 -12.48 -17.39 -16.73
CA ASN A 55 -11.45 -18.25 -16.19
C ASN A 55 -10.66 -17.54 -15.09
N ALA A 56 -10.97 -17.85 -13.83
CA ALA A 56 -10.37 -17.23 -12.65
C ALA A 56 -8.83 -17.34 -12.62
N ALA A 57 -8.24 -18.35 -13.26
CA ALA A 57 -6.78 -18.51 -13.36
C ALA A 57 -6.09 -17.35 -14.08
N THR A 58 -6.83 -16.63 -14.93
CA THR A 58 -6.31 -15.50 -15.71
C THR A 58 -6.19 -14.22 -14.90
N TRP A 59 -6.82 -14.12 -13.73
CA TRP A 59 -6.63 -13.01 -12.80
C TRP A 59 -5.87 -13.47 -11.56
N SER A 60 -4.83 -12.74 -11.16
CA SER A 60 -4.09 -13.10 -9.96
C SER A 60 -3.62 -11.86 -9.18
N CYS A 61 -3.67 -12.00 -7.86
CA CYS A 61 -3.32 -10.97 -6.90
C CYS A 61 -2.19 -11.51 -6.03
N TYR A 62 -1.02 -10.88 -6.08
CA TYR A 62 0.05 -11.18 -5.13
C TYR A 62 -0.42 -10.89 -3.69
N PRO A 63 0.03 -11.60 -2.64
CA PRO A 63 0.89 -12.81 -2.63
C PRO A 63 0.11 -14.11 -2.83
N TYR A 64 -1.07 -14.05 -3.45
CA TYR A 64 -1.97 -15.19 -3.70
C TYR A 64 -2.62 -15.79 -2.45
N THR A 65 -2.44 -15.16 -1.29
CA THR A 65 -3.14 -15.51 -0.05
C THR A 65 -3.92 -14.31 0.45
N VAL A 66 -5.23 -14.47 0.62
CA VAL A 66 -6.10 -13.48 1.24
C VAL A 66 -5.92 -13.55 2.76
N PHE A 67 -5.89 -12.39 3.41
CA PHE A 67 -5.84 -12.29 4.86
C PHE A 67 -7.13 -12.81 5.50
N ASP A 68 -6.97 -13.62 6.54
CA ASP A 68 -8.03 -14.08 7.42
C ASP A 68 -7.58 -13.91 8.88
N ALA A 69 -8.28 -13.07 9.64
CA ALA A 69 -7.96 -12.81 11.04
C ALA A 69 -8.07 -14.06 11.94
N SER A 70 -8.82 -15.08 11.51
CA SER A 70 -8.98 -16.35 12.21
C SER A 70 -7.88 -17.37 11.90
N ASP A 71 -7.11 -17.16 10.82
CA ASP A 71 -5.98 -18.00 10.43
C ASP A 71 -4.65 -17.24 10.54
N ALA A 72 -3.93 -17.54 11.61
CA ALA A 72 -2.65 -16.92 11.92
C ALA A 72 -1.59 -17.11 10.82
N ALA A 73 -1.68 -18.14 9.98
CA ALA A 73 -0.75 -18.33 8.87
C ALA A 73 -0.86 -17.18 7.85
N THR A 74 -2.07 -16.66 7.64
CA THR A 74 -2.32 -15.58 6.69
C THR A 74 -1.78 -14.22 7.13
N ASN A 75 -1.45 -14.03 8.42
CA ASN A 75 -0.82 -12.80 8.92
C ASN A 75 0.46 -12.43 8.18
N THR A 76 1.19 -13.43 7.67
CA THR A 76 2.45 -13.23 6.94
C THR A 76 2.32 -13.57 5.46
N SER A 77 1.59 -14.62 5.10
CA SER A 77 1.47 -15.03 3.69
C SER A 77 0.58 -14.11 2.86
N SER A 78 -0.24 -13.25 3.47
CA SER A 78 -1.04 -12.22 2.78
C SER A 78 -0.35 -10.87 2.60
N LEU A 79 0.89 -10.72 3.11
CA LEU A 79 1.63 -9.47 3.09
C LEU A 79 1.98 -9.02 1.67
N ALA A 80 1.68 -7.75 1.36
CA ALA A 80 2.12 -7.05 0.17
C ALA A 80 2.78 -5.72 0.56
N THR A 81 3.99 -5.48 0.06
CA THR A 81 4.74 -4.23 0.31
C THR A 81 4.87 -3.44 -0.97
N PHE A 82 4.32 -2.23 -0.99
CA PHE A 82 4.49 -1.30 -2.09
C PHE A 82 5.55 -0.27 -1.73
N ASN A 83 6.61 -0.17 -2.51
CA ASN A 83 7.70 0.78 -2.27
C ASN A 83 7.57 1.94 -3.26
N TRP A 84 7.11 3.10 -2.79
CA TRP A 84 6.81 4.25 -3.64
C TRP A 84 7.47 5.53 -3.10
N VAL A 85 7.70 6.49 -3.98
CA VAL A 85 8.26 7.80 -3.66
C VAL A 85 7.17 8.84 -3.80
N ILE A 86 6.98 9.68 -2.77
CA ILE A 86 6.15 10.88 -2.81
C ILE A 86 7.05 12.10 -2.99
N SER A 87 6.82 12.84 -4.08
CA SER A 87 7.58 14.05 -4.43
C SER A 87 6.65 15.24 -4.54
N ASN A 88 7.12 16.42 -4.13
CA ASN A 88 6.37 17.65 -4.33
C ASN A 88 6.51 18.16 -5.76
N THR A 89 5.42 18.69 -6.32
CA THR A 89 5.43 19.36 -7.63
C THR A 89 5.41 20.89 -7.49
N SER A 90 5.30 21.40 -6.25
CA SER A 90 5.29 22.81 -5.90
C SER A 90 5.95 23.03 -4.53
N SER A 91 6.32 24.27 -4.21
CA SER A 91 6.76 24.68 -2.87
C SER A 91 5.61 24.71 -1.85
N ILE A 92 4.36 24.72 -2.32
CA ILE A 92 3.15 24.64 -1.50
C ILE A 92 2.39 23.39 -1.90
N TYR A 93 2.23 22.47 -0.96
CA TYR A 93 1.52 21.21 -1.16
C TYR A 93 0.58 20.94 0.02
N ALA A 94 -0.46 20.14 -0.24
CA ALA A 94 -1.41 19.77 0.78
C ALA A 94 -0.74 18.89 1.83
N THR A 95 -1.00 19.16 3.10
CA THR A 95 -0.53 18.39 4.25
C THR A 95 -1.72 18.04 5.12
N ASN A 96 -1.48 17.32 6.21
CA ASN A 96 -2.52 17.03 7.19
C ASN A 96 -3.11 18.28 7.88
N ALA A 97 -2.41 19.43 7.81
CA ALA A 97 -2.89 20.71 8.31
C ALA A 97 -3.67 21.53 7.25
N THR A 98 -3.81 21.02 6.03
CA THR A 98 -4.57 21.68 4.96
C THR A 98 -6.06 21.68 5.28
N GLU A 99 -6.74 22.77 4.92
CA GLU A 99 -8.16 22.98 5.17
C GLU A 99 -9.04 21.84 4.66
N ILE A 100 -10.22 21.76 5.27
CA ILE A 100 -11.28 20.83 4.90
C ILE A 100 -11.69 21.05 3.43
N THR A 101 -11.85 19.95 2.70
CA THR A 101 -12.36 19.87 1.34
C THR A 101 -13.75 19.21 1.30
N ASN A 102 -14.34 19.13 0.10
CA ASN A 102 -15.43 18.20 -0.17
C ASN A 102 -14.87 16.80 -0.50
N GLU A 103 -15.76 15.85 -0.82
CA GLU A 103 -15.40 14.48 -1.20
C GLU A 103 -14.61 14.40 -2.52
N SER A 104 -14.74 15.40 -3.41
CA SER A 104 -13.98 15.46 -4.65
C SER A 104 -12.52 15.85 -4.46
N GLY A 105 -12.18 16.43 -3.31
CA GLY A 105 -10.83 16.86 -2.97
C GLY A 105 -10.31 18.05 -3.78
N ILE A 106 -9.02 18.32 -3.62
CA ILE A 106 -8.26 19.34 -4.34
C ILE A 106 -6.93 18.74 -4.84
N PRO A 107 -6.24 19.34 -5.82
CA PRO A 107 -4.88 18.93 -6.16
C PRO A 107 -3.95 19.04 -4.94
N ALA A 108 -3.20 17.98 -4.63
CA ALA A 108 -2.27 17.98 -3.50
C ALA A 108 -0.96 18.72 -3.79
N ASN A 109 -0.67 19.01 -5.08
CA ASN A 109 0.65 19.42 -5.58
C ASN A 109 1.77 18.45 -5.15
N LEU A 110 1.42 17.17 -5.13
CA LEU A 110 2.30 16.04 -4.90
C LEU A 110 2.13 15.05 -6.05
N SER A 111 3.17 14.23 -6.25
CA SER A 111 3.17 13.12 -7.18
C SER A 111 3.66 11.86 -6.48
N ILE A 112 3.22 10.70 -6.97
CA ILE A 112 3.65 9.40 -6.51
C ILE A 112 4.22 8.57 -7.66
N SER A 113 5.35 7.92 -7.40
CA SER A 113 6.08 7.08 -8.34
C SER A 113 6.40 5.75 -7.68
N SER A 114 6.32 4.64 -8.43
CA SER A 114 6.83 3.39 -7.92
C SER A 114 8.33 3.27 -8.05
N THR A 115 8.91 2.56 -7.09
CA THR A 115 10.29 2.05 -7.20
C THR A 115 10.25 0.64 -7.79
N ASN A 116 11.43 0.02 -7.96
CA ASN A 116 11.53 -1.38 -8.39
C ASN A 116 10.82 -2.30 -7.38
N ASN A 117 9.58 -2.67 -7.67
CA ASN A 117 8.78 -3.56 -6.83
C ASN A 117 8.72 -4.96 -7.45
N PRO A 118 8.83 -6.05 -6.66
CA PRO A 118 8.61 -7.43 -7.12
C PRO A 118 7.25 -7.68 -7.84
N PHE A 119 6.28 -6.77 -7.72
CA PHE A 119 4.93 -6.93 -8.31
C PHE A 119 4.78 -6.36 -9.73
N ALA A 120 5.87 -5.90 -10.36
CA ALA A 120 5.88 -5.33 -11.71
C ALA A 120 4.93 -4.11 -11.90
N LEU A 121 4.53 -3.45 -10.80
CA LEU A 121 3.78 -2.20 -10.85
C LEU A 121 4.75 -1.03 -11.06
N SER A 122 4.98 -0.68 -12.32
CA SER A 122 5.84 0.45 -12.70
C SER A 122 5.01 1.65 -13.12
N PHE A 123 5.11 2.75 -12.39
CA PHE A 123 4.47 4.02 -12.74
C PHE A 123 5.31 5.19 -12.20
N THR A 124 5.19 6.35 -12.85
CA THR A 124 5.97 7.54 -12.50
C THR A 124 5.10 8.78 -12.57
N ASP A 125 5.33 9.70 -11.63
CA ASP A 125 4.78 11.05 -11.59
C ASP A 125 3.24 11.11 -11.65
N VAL A 126 2.58 10.17 -10.96
CA VAL A 126 1.12 10.16 -10.84
C VAL A 126 0.69 11.24 -9.86
N SER A 127 -0.13 12.18 -10.32
CA SER A 127 -0.65 13.27 -9.47
C SER A 127 -1.50 12.74 -8.32
N LEU A 128 -1.31 13.33 -7.14
CA LEU A 128 -2.14 13.08 -5.96
C LEU A 128 -3.21 14.18 -5.79
N SER A 129 -4.40 13.77 -5.36
CA SER A 129 -5.43 14.66 -4.83
C SER A 129 -5.46 14.56 -3.31
N TYR A 130 -5.80 15.64 -2.61
CA TYR A 130 -6.00 15.69 -1.17
C TYR A 130 -7.49 15.80 -0.87
N VAL A 131 -7.96 14.96 0.06
CA VAL A 131 -9.33 14.95 0.55
C VAL A 131 -9.29 15.09 2.07
N ALA A 132 -10.13 15.95 2.63
CA ALA A 132 -10.36 16.09 4.07
C ALA A 132 -11.80 16.57 4.32
N VAL A 133 -12.74 15.66 4.59
CA VAL A 133 -14.17 15.93 4.75
C VAL A 133 -14.51 16.39 6.18
N ALA A 134 -15.31 17.45 6.29
CA ALA A 134 -15.77 17.99 7.57
C ALA A 134 -16.45 16.91 8.43
N GLY A 135 -16.11 16.87 9.72
CA GLY A 135 -16.73 15.93 10.67
C GLY A 135 -16.23 14.48 10.55
N ASN A 136 -15.34 14.17 9.61
CA ASN A 136 -14.66 12.89 9.53
C ASN A 136 -13.15 13.09 9.79
N VAL A 137 -12.72 12.88 11.03
CA VAL A 137 -11.32 13.08 11.43
C VAL A 137 -10.33 12.10 10.79
N SER A 138 -10.83 10.97 10.29
CA SER A 138 -10.03 9.99 9.54
C SER A 138 -10.03 10.27 8.04
N SER A 139 -10.74 11.32 7.58
CA SER A 139 -10.81 11.66 6.17
C SER A 139 -9.60 12.35 5.57
N PRO A 140 -8.63 12.96 6.29
CA PRO A 140 -7.44 13.50 5.63
C PRO A 140 -6.60 12.39 4.96
N HIS A 141 -6.62 12.34 3.64
CA HIS A 141 -5.87 11.35 2.85
C HIS A 141 -5.49 11.89 1.46
N TYR A 142 -4.44 11.30 0.87
CA TYR A 142 -4.15 11.47 -0.54
C TYR A 142 -4.81 10.37 -1.36
N THR A 143 -5.35 10.71 -2.52
CA THR A 143 -5.89 9.73 -3.49
C THR A 143 -5.18 9.82 -4.83
N PHE A 144 -5.15 8.68 -5.52
CA PHE A 144 -4.78 8.58 -6.93
C PHE A 144 -5.63 7.51 -7.61
N SER A 145 -5.81 7.65 -8.92
CA SER A 145 -6.47 6.67 -9.78
C SER A 145 -6.01 6.86 -11.21
N PHE A 146 -5.46 5.82 -11.83
CA PHE A 146 -4.95 5.87 -13.20
C PHE A 146 -4.95 4.50 -13.85
N ASN A 147 -4.90 4.45 -15.19
CA ASN A 147 -4.79 3.20 -15.94
C ASN A 147 -3.36 2.64 -15.86
N LEU A 148 -3.23 1.40 -15.43
CA LEU A 148 -1.98 0.65 -15.34
C LEU A 148 -2.22 -0.77 -15.86
N PRO A 149 -1.85 -1.08 -17.12
CA PRO A 149 -2.03 -2.40 -17.70
C PRO A 149 -1.45 -3.50 -16.82
N LYS A 150 -2.22 -4.57 -16.62
CA LYS A 150 -1.80 -5.72 -15.83
C LYS A 150 -1.55 -6.91 -16.74
N THR A 151 -0.42 -7.57 -16.53
CA THR A 151 -0.09 -8.84 -17.17
C THR A 151 -0.11 -9.95 -16.13
N VAL A 152 -0.77 -11.06 -16.46
CA VAL A 152 -0.84 -12.26 -15.62
C VAL A 152 -0.27 -13.44 -16.38
N VAL A 153 0.58 -14.21 -15.71
CA VAL A 153 0.99 -15.54 -16.15
C VAL A 153 0.22 -16.54 -15.29
N PRO A 154 -0.82 -17.21 -15.81
CA PRO A 154 -1.61 -18.15 -15.04
C PRO A 154 -0.75 -19.31 -14.50
N SER A 155 -0.88 -19.61 -13.20
CA SER A 155 -0.21 -20.79 -12.61
C SER A 155 -0.81 -22.11 -13.08
N PRO A 156 -2.15 -22.29 -13.12
CA PRO A 156 -2.76 -23.41 -13.83
C PRO A 156 -2.81 -23.14 -15.34
N SER A 157 -2.71 -24.19 -16.14
CA SER A 157 -2.89 -24.07 -17.59
C SER A 157 -4.29 -23.56 -17.93
N VAL A 158 -4.36 -22.63 -18.87
CA VAL A 158 -5.61 -22.15 -19.48
C VAL A 158 -5.82 -22.71 -20.89
N THR A 159 -4.89 -23.53 -21.38
CA THR A 159 -4.93 -24.25 -22.65
C THR A 159 -5.08 -25.76 -22.41
N SER A 160 -5.67 -26.48 -23.37
CA SER A 160 -5.89 -27.93 -23.25
C SER A 160 -4.63 -28.77 -23.42
N ASP A 161 -3.60 -28.22 -24.06
CA ASP A 161 -2.30 -28.85 -24.32
C ASP A 161 -1.23 -28.51 -23.27
N ASN A 162 -1.58 -27.74 -22.24
CA ASN A 162 -0.69 -27.24 -21.20
C ASN A 162 0.41 -26.30 -21.72
N THR A 163 0.20 -25.65 -22.86
CA THR A 163 1.07 -24.59 -23.34
C THR A 163 1.02 -23.40 -22.38
N ALA A 164 2.19 -22.88 -21.99
CA ALA A 164 2.30 -21.70 -21.14
C ALA A 164 1.58 -20.51 -21.78
N SER A 165 1.06 -19.59 -20.95
CA SER A 165 0.23 -18.50 -21.44
C SER A 165 0.48 -17.19 -20.69
N GLN A 166 0.11 -16.09 -21.32
CA GLN A 166 0.16 -14.76 -20.75
C GLN A 166 -1.12 -14.02 -21.10
N CYS A 167 -1.75 -13.42 -20.10
CA CYS A 167 -3.02 -12.73 -20.20
C CYS A 167 -2.85 -11.24 -19.87
N PHE A 168 -3.51 -10.38 -20.63
CA PHE A 168 -3.38 -8.93 -20.55
C PHE A 168 -4.73 -8.28 -20.21
N PHE A 169 -4.71 -7.42 -19.19
CA PHE A 169 -5.83 -6.57 -18.79
C PHE A 169 -5.42 -5.11 -19.01
N ASN A 170 -5.61 -4.64 -20.24
CA ASN A 170 -5.08 -3.35 -20.72
C ASN A 170 -5.74 -2.12 -20.08
N ASN A 171 -6.94 -2.30 -19.50
CA ASN A 171 -7.74 -1.23 -18.88
C ASN A 171 -7.83 -1.41 -17.36
N THR A 172 -6.80 -1.98 -16.73
CA THR A 172 -6.76 -2.11 -15.27
C THR A 172 -6.52 -0.75 -14.63
N ILE A 173 -7.38 -0.35 -13.71
CA ILE A 173 -7.22 0.87 -12.93
C ILE A 173 -6.47 0.52 -11.64
N LEU A 174 -5.34 1.20 -11.39
CA LEU A 174 -4.72 1.24 -10.08
C LEU A 174 -5.22 2.48 -9.35
N SER A 175 -5.78 2.29 -8.17
CA SER A 175 -6.20 3.38 -7.28
C SER A 175 -5.69 3.16 -5.86
N GLY A 176 -5.64 4.23 -5.08
CA GLY A 176 -5.30 4.12 -3.67
C GLY A 176 -5.67 5.35 -2.85
N ALA A 177 -5.69 5.14 -1.54
CA ALA A 177 -5.91 6.14 -0.51
C ALA A 177 -4.78 6.03 0.54
N LEU A 178 -4.03 7.11 0.74
CA LEU A 178 -2.94 7.21 1.70
C LEU A 178 -3.36 8.13 2.84
N TYR A 179 -3.77 7.56 3.97
CA TYR A 179 -4.29 8.34 5.09
C TYR A 179 -3.17 9.07 5.83
N LEU A 180 -3.49 10.21 6.42
CA LEU A 180 -2.52 11.06 7.12
C LEU A 180 -2.65 11.03 8.64
N HIS A 181 -3.67 10.32 9.15
CA HIS A 181 -3.97 10.26 10.58
C HIS A 181 -4.61 8.94 11.03
N ALA A 182 -5.26 8.20 10.14
CA ALA A 182 -5.96 6.99 10.52
C ALA A 182 -4.97 5.88 10.94
N ASP A 183 -5.25 5.23 12.07
CA ASP A 183 -4.44 4.15 12.61
C ASP A 183 -4.54 2.88 11.73
N ARG A 184 -3.45 2.11 11.72
CA ARG A 184 -3.40 0.78 11.11
C ARG A 184 -3.97 -0.25 12.09
N SER A 185 -4.75 -1.22 11.61
CA SER A 185 -5.25 -2.34 12.44
C SER A 185 -4.52 -3.66 12.15
N PHE A 186 -3.87 -3.78 11.00
CA PHE A 186 -3.16 -4.97 10.59
C PHE A 186 -1.72 -4.99 11.14
N LEU A 187 -1.51 -5.80 12.18
CA LEU A 187 -0.23 -5.92 12.88
C LEU A 187 0.80 -6.81 12.17
N GLY A 188 0.37 -7.62 11.18
CA GLY A 188 1.28 -8.46 10.39
C GLY A 188 2.34 -7.63 9.64
N GLY A 189 2.05 -6.36 9.35
CA GLY A 189 3.00 -5.46 8.68
C GLY A 189 4.24 -5.09 9.50
N ASP A 190 4.19 -5.26 10.81
CA ASP A 190 5.35 -5.06 11.69
C ASP A 190 6.30 -6.26 11.68
N GLN A 191 5.86 -7.42 11.18
CA GLN A 191 6.65 -8.65 11.03
C GLN A 191 7.43 -8.72 9.71
N VAL A 192 7.30 -7.72 8.83
CA VAL A 192 8.01 -7.68 7.55
C VAL A 192 9.51 -7.55 7.78
N THR A 193 10.28 -8.51 7.28
CA THR A 193 11.76 -8.49 7.31
C THR A 193 12.33 -7.49 6.28
N SER A 194 13.52 -6.95 6.57
CA SER A 194 14.17 -5.88 5.78
C SER A 194 14.32 -6.13 4.28
N ASN A 195 14.17 -7.36 3.79
CA ASN A 195 14.46 -7.72 2.40
C ASN A 195 13.34 -7.35 1.41
N THR A 196 12.12 -7.05 1.88
CA THR A 196 10.98 -6.61 1.04
C THR A 196 10.69 -5.12 1.17
N VAL A 197 11.34 -4.48 2.14
CA VAL A 197 11.21 -3.06 2.46
C VAL A 197 12.42 -2.37 1.86
N LEU A 198 12.22 -1.60 0.78
CA LEU A 198 13.33 -0.92 0.10
C LEU A 198 13.71 0.41 0.79
N SER A 199 12.78 0.97 1.57
CA SER A 199 12.97 2.16 2.37
C SER A 199 12.90 1.82 3.85
N ASP A 200 13.89 2.26 4.64
CA ASP A 200 13.82 2.13 6.11
C ASP A 200 12.60 2.85 6.73
N MET A 201 11.85 3.63 5.94
CA MET A 201 10.66 4.38 6.34
C MET A 201 9.36 3.68 5.92
N LYS A 202 8.66 3.09 6.89
CA LYS A 202 7.31 2.55 6.70
C LYS A 202 6.27 3.68 6.74
N TRP A 203 5.28 3.64 5.85
CA TRP A 203 4.15 4.56 5.95
C TRP A 203 3.42 4.36 7.29
N PRO A 204 3.23 5.43 8.10
CA PRO A 204 2.80 5.26 9.48
C PRO A 204 1.28 5.04 9.65
N TYR A 205 0.48 5.37 8.64
CA TYR A 205 -0.97 5.40 8.74
C TYR A 205 -1.66 4.32 7.89
N ALA A 206 -2.99 4.31 7.94
CA ALA A 206 -3.82 3.46 7.10
C ALA A 206 -3.56 3.71 5.62
N VAL A 207 -3.73 2.65 4.82
CA VAL A 207 -3.54 2.64 3.37
C VAL A 207 -4.55 1.71 2.73
N GLU A 208 -5.08 2.13 1.59
CA GLU A 208 -5.82 1.27 0.66
C GLU A 208 -5.21 1.34 -0.73
N ILE A 209 -5.12 0.20 -1.39
CA ILE A 209 -4.67 0.09 -2.78
C ILE A 209 -5.60 -0.92 -3.46
N SER A 210 -6.07 -0.60 -4.66
CA SER A 210 -6.87 -1.52 -5.47
C SER A 210 -6.37 -1.58 -6.90
N GLN A 211 -6.36 -2.79 -7.48
CA GLN A 211 -6.32 -2.99 -8.92
C GLN A 211 -7.69 -3.51 -9.35
N THR A 212 -8.34 -2.80 -10.26
CA THR A 212 -9.67 -3.18 -10.77
C THR A 212 -9.65 -3.26 -12.29
N SER A 213 -10.18 -4.33 -12.86
CA SER A 213 -10.42 -4.43 -14.31
C SER A 213 -11.86 -4.84 -14.56
N ALA A 214 -12.56 -4.07 -15.39
CA ALA A 214 -13.88 -4.45 -15.87
C ALA A 214 -13.80 -5.62 -16.85
N GLY A 215 -14.87 -6.41 -16.93
CA GLY A 215 -15.07 -7.40 -17.98
C GLY A 215 -15.33 -6.73 -19.34
N GLY A 216 -15.52 -7.55 -20.36
CA GLY A 216 -15.84 -7.08 -21.69
C GLY A 216 -15.27 -7.97 -22.77
N GLN A 217 -15.56 -7.61 -24.01
CA GLN A 217 -15.06 -8.36 -25.15
C GLN A 217 -13.53 -8.31 -25.19
N GLY A 218 -12.90 -9.48 -25.28
CA GLY A 218 -11.43 -9.59 -25.29
C GLY A 218 -10.78 -9.28 -23.94
N VAL A 219 -11.51 -9.43 -22.83
CA VAL A 219 -10.94 -9.31 -21.48
C VAL A 219 -11.00 -10.65 -20.74
N PRO A 220 -9.84 -11.18 -20.29
CA PRO A 220 -8.50 -10.79 -20.73
C PRO A 220 -8.23 -11.19 -22.18
N ASP A 221 -7.23 -10.53 -22.77
CA ASP A 221 -6.63 -10.99 -24.02
C ASP A 221 -5.46 -11.91 -23.68
N CYS A 222 -5.54 -13.20 -24.03
CA CYS A 222 -4.55 -14.20 -23.64
C CYS A 222 -3.87 -14.80 -24.87
N TYR A 223 -2.57 -15.04 -24.75
CA TYR A 223 -1.75 -15.64 -25.79
C TYR A 223 -0.93 -16.79 -25.23
N GLU A 224 -0.68 -17.80 -26.06
CA GLU A 224 0.33 -18.80 -25.80
C GLU A 224 1.71 -18.14 -25.64
N THR A 225 2.59 -18.76 -24.87
CA THR A 225 3.99 -18.37 -24.74
C THR A 225 4.85 -19.53 -25.21
N VAL A 226 5.49 -19.36 -26.36
CA VAL A 226 6.32 -20.40 -27.00
C VAL A 226 7.76 -19.89 -27.07
N ASN A 227 8.68 -20.60 -26.41
CA ASN A 227 10.10 -20.18 -26.30
C ASN A 227 10.28 -18.73 -25.78
N GLY A 228 9.41 -18.30 -24.87
CA GLY A 228 9.44 -16.94 -24.30
C GLY A 228 8.90 -15.85 -25.22
N GLN A 229 8.30 -16.20 -26.36
CA GLN A 229 7.67 -15.26 -27.30
C GLN A 229 6.14 -15.44 -27.29
N THR A 230 5.42 -14.36 -27.58
CA THR A 230 3.97 -14.38 -27.77
C THR A 230 3.62 -15.25 -28.97
N GLY A 231 2.81 -16.28 -28.72
CA GLY A 231 2.31 -17.24 -29.70
C GLY A 231 0.90 -16.90 -30.18
N LYS A 232 0.08 -17.93 -30.37
CA LYS A 232 -1.29 -17.78 -30.88
C LYS A 232 -2.22 -17.20 -29.81
N PRO A 233 -3.27 -16.46 -30.21
CA PRO A 233 -4.31 -16.04 -29.27
C PRO A 233 -5.07 -17.27 -28.75
N ILE A 234 -5.37 -17.25 -27.46
CA ILE A 234 -6.18 -18.25 -26.78
C ILE A 234 -7.61 -17.73 -26.80
N VAL A 235 -8.48 -18.38 -27.58
CA VAL A 235 -9.88 -17.96 -27.77
C VAL A 235 -10.90 -18.95 -27.20
N THR A 236 -10.44 -20.12 -26.74
CA THR A 236 -11.30 -21.15 -26.15
C THR A 236 -11.21 -21.08 -24.63
N GLY A 237 -12.34 -21.20 -23.94
CA GLY A 237 -12.39 -21.15 -22.48
C GLY A 237 -12.25 -19.75 -21.88
N LEU A 238 -12.40 -18.70 -22.71
CA LEU A 238 -12.38 -17.29 -22.33
C LEU A 238 -13.64 -16.58 -22.86
N ASP A 239 -14.79 -17.02 -22.37
CA ASP A 239 -16.07 -16.37 -22.66
C ASP A 239 -16.12 -14.95 -22.09
N THR A 240 -16.66 -14.03 -22.89
CA THR A 240 -16.82 -12.62 -22.54
C THR A 240 -17.72 -12.45 -21.32
N GLN A 241 -17.26 -11.70 -20.33
CA GLN A 241 -18.06 -11.29 -19.17
C GLN A 241 -18.66 -9.89 -19.37
N PRO A 242 -19.77 -9.54 -18.69
CA PRO A 242 -20.33 -8.20 -18.73
C PRO A 242 -19.34 -7.13 -18.25
N ALA A 243 -19.42 -5.93 -18.81
CA ALA A 243 -18.58 -4.80 -18.39
C ALA A 243 -18.89 -4.29 -16.96
N SER A 244 -20.02 -4.72 -16.38
CA SER A 244 -20.37 -4.45 -14.98
C SER A 244 -19.71 -5.42 -13.98
N GLU A 245 -19.15 -6.54 -14.46
CA GLU A 245 -18.42 -7.48 -13.63
C GLU A 245 -16.95 -7.07 -13.56
N GLU A 246 -16.34 -7.16 -12.38
CA GLU A 246 -15.00 -6.67 -12.13
C GLU A 246 -14.10 -7.76 -11.55
N CYS A 247 -12.83 -7.72 -11.95
CA CYS A 247 -11.77 -8.38 -11.21
C CYS A 247 -11.11 -7.36 -10.29
N ILE A 248 -10.82 -7.78 -9.07
CA ILE A 248 -10.34 -6.90 -8.01
C ILE A 248 -9.15 -7.56 -7.32
N CYS A 249 -8.10 -6.78 -7.05
CA CYS A 249 -7.10 -7.07 -6.04
C CYS A 249 -7.10 -5.91 -5.04
N GLN A 250 -7.68 -6.10 -3.86
CA GLN A 250 -7.76 -5.06 -2.83
C GLN A 250 -6.76 -5.32 -1.72
N TYR A 251 -5.99 -4.30 -1.37
CA TYR A 251 -4.98 -4.33 -0.34
C TYR A 251 -5.27 -3.25 0.70
N SER A 252 -5.23 -3.60 1.98
CA SER A 252 -5.30 -2.62 3.07
C SER A 252 -4.52 -3.07 4.29
N ASN A 253 -4.21 -2.14 5.19
CA ASN A 253 -3.55 -2.41 6.47
C ASN A 253 -4.40 -2.03 7.69
N TYR A 254 -5.71 -1.94 7.51
CA TYR A 254 -6.66 -1.66 8.58
C TYR A 254 -7.97 -2.45 8.38
#